data_AF-A0A662PDA4-F1
#
_entry.id   AF-A0A662PDA4-F1
#
_cell.length_a   1.000
_cell.length_b   1.000
_cell.length_c   1.000
_cell.angle_alpha   90.00
_cell.angle_beta   90.00
_cell.angle_gamma   90.00
#
_symmetry.space_group_name_H-M   'P 1'
#
loop_
_entity.id
_entity.type
_entity.pdbx_description
1 polymer ?
#
loop_
_entity_poly.entity_id
_entity_poly.type
_entity_poly.pdbx_seq_one_letter_code
_entity_poly.pdbx_strand_id
1 'polypeptide(L)'
;MEKRVLNELEPKIVWNIFEDITKVPRPSKKEEKIRKWIKNWAKKYNISVKEDGIGNILLKKEATEGCEDYPTLVLQAHMDMVCQKTPETEIDFKNDPLKIKIVDDYVTAEGTTLGADNGIGMAYGMAALISEDIK
;
A
#
# COMPACT_ATOMS: atom_id res chain seq x y z
N MET A 1 17.48 7.74 10.06
CA MET A 1 16.37 7.32 9.18
C MET A 1 16.41 5.80 9.12
N GLU A 2 15.29 5.12 9.28
CA GLU A 2 15.24 3.66 9.25
C GLU A 2 15.63 3.17 7.84
N LYS A 3 16.52 2.18 7.76
CA LYS A 3 17.02 1.66 6.47
C LYS A 3 15.90 0.88 5.79
N ARG A 4 15.51 1.31 4.58
CA ARG A 4 14.51 0.64 3.75
C ARG A 4 15.11 -0.52 2.98
N VAL A 5 14.36 -1.61 2.82
CA VAL A 5 14.80 -2.80 2.08
C VAL A 5 14.64 -2.61 0.57
N LEU A 6 13.57 -1.92 0.14
CA LEU A 6 13.19 -1.81 -1.27
C LEU A 6 13.60 -0.47 -1.92
N ASN A 7 14.36 0.37 -1.23
CA ASN A 7 14.67 1.75 -1.66
C ASN A 7 15.52 1.84 -2.94
N GLU A 8 16.21 0.77 -3.31
CA GLU A 8 17.02 0.71 -4.54
C GLU A 8 16.22 0.25 -5.76
N LEU A 9 14.95 -0.16 -5.57
CA LEU A 9 14.08 -0.59 -6.67
C LEU A 9 13.38 0.62 -7.32
N GLU A 10 13.23 0.55 -8.64
CA GLU A 10 12.45 1.52 -9.41
C GLU A 10 11.08 0.95 -9.83
N PRO A 11 10.01 1.75 -9.89
CA PRO A 11 9.93 3.16 -9.50
C PRO A 11 9.92 3.35 -7.98
N LYS A 12 10.85 4.16 -7.46
CA LYS A 12 11.05 4.36 -6.00
C LYS A 12 9.78 4.70 -5.23
N ILE A 13 8.91 5.54 -5.80
CA ILE A 13 7.68 5.99 -5.14
C ILE A 13 6.72 4.84 -4.84
N VAL A 14 6.61 3.87 -5.75
CA VAL A 14 5.74 2.70 -5.59
C VAL A 14 6.32 1.77 -4.53
N TRP A 15 7.61 1.44 -4.65
CA TRP A 15 8.27 0.50 -3.73
C TRP A 15 8.36 1.03 -2.29
N ASN A 16 8.57 2.34 -2.12
CA ASN A 16 8.56 2.95 -0.79
C ASN A 16 7.17 2.89 -0.14
N ILE A 17 6.10 3.15 -0.90
CA ILE A 17 4.72 3.02 -0.40
C ILE A 17 4.41 1.55 -0.09
N PHE A 18 4.80 0.62 -0.95
CA PHE A 18 4.58 -0.81 -0.72
C PHE A 18 5.29 -1.31 0.54
N GLU A 19 6.55 -0.92 0.75
CA GLU A 19 7.27 -1.24 1.98
C GLU A 19 6.56 -0.66 3.21
N ASP A 20 6.03 0.57 3.15
CA ASP A 20 5.25 1.12 4.25
C ASP A 20 3.95 0.33 4.50
N ILE A 21 3.28 -0.16 3.45
CA ILE A 21 2.10 -1.03 3.56
C ILE A 21 2.44 -2.35 4.25
N THR A 22 3.59 -2.97 3.93
CA THR A 22 4.02 -4.24 4.55
C THR A 22 4.30 -4.13 6.05
N LYS A 23 4.53 -2.91 6.55
CA LYS A 23 4.69 -2.63 7.99
C LYS A 23 3.35 -2.56 8.74
N VAL A 24 2.22 -2.57 8.03
CA VAL A 24 0.89 -2.41 8.62
C VAL A 24 0.13 -3.74 8.56
N PRO A 25 -0.20 -4.33 9.73
CA PRO A 25 -1.09 -5.49 9.80
C PRO A 25 -2.42 -5.25 9.09
N ARG A 26 -2.75 -6.11 8.11
CA ARG A 26 -3.99 -6.03 7.33
C ARG A 26 -4.63 -7.38 6.99
N PRO A 27 -4.86 -8.29 7.97
CA PRO A 27 -5.56 -9.54 7.68
C PRO A 27 -6.96 -9.28 7.14
N SER A 28 -7.45 -10.17 6.27
CA SER A 28 -8.85 -10.16 5.82
C SER A 28 -9.81 -10.10 7.02
N LYS A 29 -10.80 -9.21 6.93
CA LYS A 29 -11.79 -8.87 7.98
C LYS A 29 -11.22 -8.14 9.21
N LYS A 30 -9.99 -7.63 9.15
CA LYS A 30 -9.32 -6.87 10.22
C LYS A 30 -8.57 -5.66 9.69
N GLU A 31 -9.22 -4.93 8.78
CA GLU A 31 -8.60 -3.87 8.00
C GLU A 31 -8.52 -2.53 8.74
N GLU A 32 -8.95 -2.43 10.00
CA GLU A 32 -9.00 -1.17 10.75
C GLU A 32 -7.64 -0.46 10.80
N LYS A 33 -6.55 -1.22 10.96
CA LYS A 33 -5.20 -0.69 11.04
C LYS A 33 -4.74 -0.11 9.70
N ILE A 34 -4.98 -0.82 8.59
CA ILE A 34 -4.63 -0.31 7.27
C ILE A 34 -5.53 0.86 6.86
N ARG A 35 -6.83 0.84 7.18
CA ARG A 35 -7.73 1.99 6.96
C ARG A 35 -7.23 3.24 7.67
N LYS A 36 -6.82 3.11 8.94
CA LYS A 36 -6.24 4.22 9.71
C LYS A 36 -4.94 4.72 9.09
N TRP A 37 -4.07 3.82 8.65
CA TRP A 37 -2.81 4.18 7.99
C TRP A 37 -3.05 4.93 6.67
N ILE A 38 -3.95 4.46 5.80
CA ILE A 38 -4.30 5.12 4.54
C ILE A 38 -4.84 6.53 4.79
N LYS A 39 -5.73 6.72 5.79
CA LYS A 39 -6.25 8.05 6.14
C LYS A 39 -5.15 9.01 6.61
N ASN A 40 -4.20 8.51 7.41
CA ASN A 40 -3.05 9.30 7.85
C ASN A 40 -2.11 9.64 6.70
N TRP A 41 -1.88 8.69 5.79
CA TRP A 41 -1.11 8.91 4.57
C TRP A 41 -1.76 9.98 3.70
N ALA A 42 -3.08 9.90 3.49
CA ALA A 42 -3.83 10.88 2.71
C ALA A 42 -3.71 12.29 3.32
N LYS A 43 -3.86 12.41 4.64
CA LYS A 43 -3.65 13.67 5.36
C LYS A 43 -2.23 14.21 5.19
N LYS A 44 -1.20 13.36 5.24
CA LYS A 44 0.21 13.76 5.07
C LYS A 44 0.46 14.39 3.70
N TYR A 45 -0.17 13.86 2.65
CA TYR A 45 0.01 14.33 1.26
C TYR A 45 -1.13 15.26 0.79
N ASN A 46 -1.97 15.74 1.70
CA ASN A 46 -3.11 16.61 1.39
C ASN A 46 -4.07 16.03 0.32
N ILE A 47 -4.31 14.72 0.39
CA ILE A 47 -5.24 13.99 -0.48
C ILE A 47 -6.60 13.90 0.22
N SER A 48 -7.67 14.16 -0.53
CA SER A 48 -9.03 14.02 -0.02
C SER A 48 -9.35 12.55 0.24
N VAL A 49 -9.95 12.25 1.39
CA VAL A 49 -10.28 10.89 1.79
C VAL A 49 -11.71 10.78 2.29
N LYS A 50 -12.42 9.74 1.84
CA LYS A 50 -13.73 9.34 2.35
C LYS A 50 -13.71 7.86 2.70
N GLU A 51 -14.46 7.49 3.73
CA GLU A 51 -14.72 6.10 4.13
C GLU A 51 -16.24 5.89 4.10
N ASP A 52 -16.70 4.79 3.48
CA ASP A 52 -18.12 4.45 3.46
C ASP A 52 -18.54 3.65 4.70
N GLY A 53 -19.83 3.30 4.80
CA GLY A 53 -20.38 2.58 5.95
C GLY A 53 -19.87 1.16 6.15
N ILE A 54 -19.20 0.57 5.14
CA ILE A 54 -18.65 -0.79 5.22
C ILE A 54 -17.10 -0.80 5.24
N GLY A 55 -16.47 0.38 5.21
CA GLY A 55 -15.03 0.57 5.37
C GLY A 55 -14.25 0.65 4.06
N ASN A 56 -14.88 0.82 2.89
CA ASN A 56 -14.12 1.13 1.68
C ASN A 56 -13.56 2.56 1.78
N ILE A 57 -12.33 2.75 1.28
CA ILE A 57 -11.69 4.06 1.25
C ILE A 57 -11.62 4.57 -0.17
N LEU A 58 -12.10 5.80 -0.37
CA LEU A 58 -11.91 6.57 -1.60
C LEU A 58 -10.89 7.68 -1.34
N LEU A 59 -9.78 7.63 -2.07
CA LEU A 59 -8.82 8.74 -2.17
C LEU A 59 -9.12 9.52 -3.46
N LYS A 60 -9.19 10.84 -3.37
CA LYS A 60 -9.46 11.72 -4.52
C LYS A 60 -8.41 12.84 -4.60
N LYS A 61 -7.92 13.06 -5.82
CA LYS A 61 -7.16 14.24 -6.24
C LYS A 61 -7.82 14.80 -7.50
N GLU A 62 -7.81 16.12 -7.65
CA GLU A 62 -8.29 16.76 -8.89
C GLU A 62 -7.28 16.54 -10.02
N ALA A 63 -7.72 16.75 -11.26
CA ALA A 63 -6.85 16.61 -12.43
C ALA A 63 -5.62 17.52 -12.31
N THR A 64 -4.52 17.09 -12.94
CA THR A 64 -3.38 17.99 -13.16
C THR A 64 -3.76 19.08 -14.16
N GLU A 65 -3.02 20.18 -14.16
CA GLU A 65 -3.28 21.32 -15.04
C GLU A 65 -3.24 20.89 -16.53
N GLY A 66 -4.32 21.18 -17.25
CA GLY A 66 -4.52 20.80 -18.65
C GLY A 66 -5.19 19.44 -18.85
N CYS A 67 -5.57 18.76 -17.78
CA CYS A 67 -6.28 17.48 -17.81
C CYS A 67 -7.72 17.56 -17.27
N GLU A 68 -8.28 18.76 -17.05
CA GLU A 68 -9.58 18.97 -16.40
C GLU A 68 -10.77 18.42 -17.18
N ASP A 69 -10.68 18.39 -18.52
CA ASP A 69 -11.74 17.91 -19.42
C ASP A 69 -11.66 16.41 -19.70
N TYR A 70 -10.65 15.70 -19.16
CA TYR A 70 -10.53 14.25 -19.34
C TYR A 70 -11.50 13.50 -18.42
N PRO A 71 -11.96 12.30 -18.83
CA PRO A 71 -12.78 11.46 -17.96
C PRO A 71 -12.06 11.09 -16.65
N THR A 72 -12.81 11.09 -15.55
CA THR A 72 -12.31 10.59 -14.26
C THR A 72 -11.86 9.14 -14.37
N LEU A 73 -10.62 8.87 -13.94
CA LEU A 73 -10.09 7.52 -13.80
C LEU A 73 -10.24 7.02 -12.36
N VAL A 74 -10.67 5.77 -12.19
CA VAL A 74 -10.72 5.08 -10.90
C VAL A 74 -9.77 3.88 -10.94
N LEU A 75 -8.77 3.89 -10.06
CA LEU A 75 -7.90 2.75 -9.81
C LEU A 75 -8.36 2.05 -8.54
N GLN A 76 -8.57 0.73 -8.61
CA GLN A 76 -9.09 -0.05 -7.50
C GLN A 76 -8.12 -1.16 -7.09
N ALA A 77 -7.94 -1.29 -5.78
CA ALA A 77 -7.18 -2.34 -5.12
C ALA A 77 -7.91 -2.77 -3.84
N HIS A 78 -7.74 -4.02 -3.43
CA HIS A 78 -8.19 -4.46 -2.11
C HIS A 78 -7.07 -4.24 -1.07
N MET A 79 -7.45 -3.94 0.17
CA MET A 79 -6.51 -3.52 1.20
C MET A 79 -6.01 -4.67 2.08
N ASP A 80 -6.77 -5.76 2.16
CA ASP A 80 -6.42 -6.90 2.99
C ASP A 80 -5.38 -7.80 2.34
N MET A 81 -4.85 -8.72 3.13
CA MET A 81 -4.00 -9.79 2.62
C MET A 81 -4.41 -11.13 3.21
N VAL A 82 -4.16 -12.17 2.42
CA VAL A 82 -4.14 -13.54 2.90
C VAL A 82 -2.99 -13.70 3.88
N CYS A 83 -3.27 -14.24 5.06
CA CYS A 83 -2.29 -14.52 6.11
C CYS A 83 -1.99 -16.01 6.15
N GLN A 84 -0.89 -16.43 5.51
CA GLN A 84 -0.38 -17.81 5.54
C GLN A 84 1.10 -17.78 5.87
N LYS A 85 1.57 -18.79 6.59
CA LYS A 85 2.97 -18.88 7.05
C LYS A 85 3.45 -20.31 7.06
N THR A 86 4.77 -20.50 7.00
CA THR A 86 5.37 -21.81 7.23
C THR A 86 5.26 -22.21 8.71
N PRO A 87 5.31 -23.51 9.04
CA PRO A 87 5.19 -23.97 10.43
C PRO A 87 6.23 -23.36 11.38
N GLU A 88 7.41 -23.07 10.89
CA GLU A 88 8.56 -22.57 11.67
C GLU A 88 8.51 -21.05 11.90
N THR A 89 7.60 -20.35 11.22
CA THR A 89 7.55 -18.89 11.25
C THR A 89 6.65 -18.39 12.39
N GLU A 90 7.25 -17.66 13.32
CA GLU A 90 6.55 -16.94 14.38
C GLU A 90 6.23 -15.51 13.91
N ILE A 91 4.94 -15.25 13.67
CA ILE A 91 4.39 -13.95 13.33
C ILE A 91 2.95 -13.86 13.84
N ASP A 92 2.63 -12.76 14.52
CA ASP A 92 1.25 -12.35 14.81
C ASP A 92 0.79 -11.34 13.74
N PHE A 93 0.08 -11.84 12.74
CA PHE A 93 -0.48 -11.02 11.65
C PHE A 93 -1.39 -9.89 12.11
N LYS A 94 -1.84 -9.84 13.36
CA LYS A 94 -2.63 -8.73 13.87
C LYS A 94 -1.77 -7.56 14.30
N ASN A 95 -0.51 -7.79 14.67
CA ASN A 95 0.31 -6.82 15.39
C ASN A 95 1.68 -6.59 14.75
N ASP A 96 2.26 -7.62 14.15
CA ASP A 96 3.62 -7.57 13.65
C ASP A 96 3.69 -7.05 12.21
N PRO A 97 4.70 -6.24 11.87
CA PRO A 97 5.03 -5.94 10.48
C PRO A 97 5.59 -7.18 9.78
N LEU A 98 5.45 -7.25 8.46
CA LEU A 98 6.12 -8.28 7.67
C LEU A 98 7.62 -8.01 7.62
N LYS A 99 8.42 -9.07 7.75
CA LYS A 99 9.85 -9.04 7.42
C LYS A 99 10.00 -9.34 5.94
N ILE A 100 10.33 -8.33 5.15
CA ILE A 100 10.50 -8.46 3.70
C ILE A 100 11.98 -8.57 3.34
N LYS A 101 12.26 -9.21 2.21
CA LYS A 101 13.61 -9.35 1.64
C LYS A 101 13.56 -9.42 0.13
N ILE A 102 14.70 -9.12 -0.48
CA ILE A 102 14.97 -9.39 -1.89
C ILE A 102 15.79 -10.68 -1.95
N VAL A 103 15.34 -11.64 -2.75
CA VAL A 103 16.07 -12.87 -3.06
C VAL A 103 16.17 -12.94 -4.57
N ASP A 104 17.38 -12.83 -5.08
CA ASP A 104 17.67 -12.62 -6.51
C ASP A 104 16.85 -11.43 -7.03
N ASP A 105 15.99 -11.64 -8.02
CA ASP A 105 15.14 -10.60 -8.61
C ASP A 105 13.74 -10.51 -7.99
N TYR A 106 13.47 -11.24 -6.89
CA TYR A 106 12.15 -11.35 -6.28
C TYR A 106 12.06 -10.66 -4.93
N VAL A 107 11.00 -9.87 -4.74
CA VAL A 107 10.58 -9.39 -3.41
C VAL A 107 9.72 -10.46 -2.75
N THR A 108 10.07 -10.85 -1.53
CA THR A 108 9.33 -11.87 -0.75
C THR A 108 9.29 -11.50 0.73
N ALA A 109 8.48 -12.22 1.51
CA ALA A 109 8.44 -12.12 2.97
C ALA A 109 9.03 -13.38 3.61
N GLU A 110 9.62 -13.23 4.80
CA GLU A 110 10.25 -14.34 5.51
C GLU A 110 9.21 -15.32 6.05
N GLY A 111 9.07 -16.46 5.37
CA GLY A 111 8.25 -17.58 5.83
C GLY A 111 6.75 -17.29 5.92
N THR A 112 6.29 -16.23 5.25
CA THR A 112 4.90 -15.79 5.24
C THR A 112 4.49 -15.28 3.86
N THR A 113 3.20 -15.18 3.61
CA THR A 113 2.66 -14.40 2.50
C THR A 113 3.13 -12.95 2.60
N LEU A 114 3.53 -12.39 1.45
CA LEU A 114 3.98 -10.99 1.33
C LEU A 114 2.81 -9.99 1.25
N GLY A 115 1.66 -10.45 0.77
CA GLY A 115 0.52 -9.58 0.47
C GLY A 115 0.77 -8.66 -0.72
N ALA A 116 1.65 -9.03 -1.65
CA ALA A 116 1.82 -8.30 -2.92
C ALA A 116 0.48 -8.13 -3.65
N ASP A 117 -0.37 -9.16 -3.62
CA ASP A 117 -1.80 -9.04 -3.93
C ASP A 117 -2.60 -8.58 -2.69
N ASN A 118 -3.26 -7.42 -2.68
CA ASN A 118 -3.18 -6.33 -3.67
C ASN A 118 -2.38 -5.13 -3.19
N GLY A 119 -1.44 -5.36 -2.27
CA GLY A 119 -0.60 -4.30 -1.72
C GLY A 119 0.19 -3.51 -2.78
N ILE A 120 0.65 -4.16 -3.86
CA ILE A 120 1.33 -3.46 -4.97
C ILE A 120 0.34 -2.60 -5.76
N GLY A 121 -0.86 -3.09 -6.06
CA GLY A 121 -1.89 -2.31 -6.74
C GLY A 121 -2.30 -1.08 -5.94
N MET A 122 -2.44 -1.24 -4.62
CA MET A 122 -2.67 -0.12 -3.70
C MET A 122 -1.52 0.88 -3.71
N ALA A 123 -0.27 0.40 -3.62
CA ALA A 123 0.92 1.26 -3.68
C ALA A 123 0.99 2.04 -5.00
N TYR A 124 0.65 1.40 -6.12
CA TYR A 124 0.63 2.01 -7.44
C TYR A 124 -0.43 3.13 -7.54
N GLY A 125 -1.67 2.86 -7.12
CA GLY A 125 -2.72 3.87 -7.11
C GLY A 125 -2.39 5.05 -6.19
N MET A 126 -1.80 4.78 -5.03
CA MET A 126 -1.34 5.82 -4.12
C MET A 126 -0.18 6.64 -4.70
N ALA A 127 0.78 5.98 -5.36
CA ALA A 127 1.88 6.66 -6.05
C ALA A 127 1.37 7.59 -7.16
N ALA A 128 0.40 7.15 -7.97
CA ALA A 128 -0.18 7.97 -9.03
C ALA A 128 -0.81 9.26 -8.49
N LEU A 129 -1.40 9.22 -7.29
CA LEU A 129 -1.96 10.42 -6.65
C LEU A 129 -0.90 11.44 -6.25
N ILE A 130 0.32 11.03 -5.92
CA ILE A 130 1.37 11.96 -5.43
C ILE A 130 2.54 12.14 -6.40
N SER A 131 2.49 11.47 -7.56
CA SER A 131 3.51 11.64 -8.57
C SER A 131 3.45 13.03 -9.19
N GLU A 132 4.64 13.59 -9.45
CA GLU A 132 4.82 14.86 -10.17
C GLU A 132 5.17 14.63 -11.65
N ASP A 133 5.53 13.40 -12.01
CA ASP A 133 5.96 13.04 -13.37
C ASP A 133 4.80 12.63 -14.30
N ILE A 134 3.60 12.43 -13.74
CA ILE A 134 2.42 11.94 -14.45
C ILE A 134 1.36 13.04 -14.48
N LYS A 135 0.76 13.24 -15.65
CA LYS A 135 -0.36 14.18 -15.86
C LYS A 135 -1.70 13.47 -15.75
#